data_AF-A0A1B6MHZ4-F1
#
_entry.id   AF-A0A1B6MHZ4-F1
#
_cell.length_a   1.000
_cell.length_b   1.000
_cell.length_c   1.000
_cell.angle_alpha   90.00
_cell.angle_beta   90.00
_cell.angle_gamma   90.00
#
_symmetry.space_group_name_H-M   'P 1'
#
loop_
_entity.id
_entity.type
_entity.pdbx_description
1 polymer ?
#
loop_
_entity_poly.entity_id
_entity_poly.type
_entity_poly.pdbx_seq_one_letter_code
_entity_poly.pdbx_strand_id
1 'polypeptide(L)'
;MIKALLVFLFLKTTSSQNYNFLGNLVQNITSIYKNPQLCTSECLFHVVESYLAHLLDLETAIGNSTHGSLIGTQIGDKQKPEHLDKIPLAKISSVYEWGEPEVDRFMITVSKTRRTWHNILQALKGKRNSSIDHLDLNINYVQ
;
A
#
# COMPACT_ATOMS: atom_id res chain seq x y z
N MET A 1 22.46 12.01 19.42
CA MET A 1 21.66 10.76 19.50
C MET A 1 20.15 10.98 19.67
N ILE A 2 19.67 12.01 20.39
CA ILE A 2 18.22 12.22 20.66
C ILE A 2 17.38 12.57 19.39
N LYS A 3 17.93 13.34 18.44
CA LYS A 3 17.22 13.72 17.20
C LYS A 3 16.87 12.53 16.29
N ALA A 4 17.77 11.54 16.20
CA ALA A 4 17.53 10.33 15.40
C ALA A 4 16.44 9.43 16.03
N LEU A 5 16.41 9.36 17.37
CA LEU A 5 15.40 8.60 18.10
C LEU A 5 13.99 9.20 17.95
N LEU A 6 13.87 10.54 17.96
CA LEU A 6 12.60 11.24 17.75
C LEU A 6 12.09 11.11 16.32
N VAL A 7 12.97 11.23 15.32
CA VAL A 7 12.61 10.98 13.92
C VAL A 7 12.22 9.52 13.72
N PHE A 8 12.94 8.58 14.33
CA PHE A 8 12.62 7.15 14.28
C PHE A 8 11.25 6.85 14.93
N LEU A 9 10.97 7.41 16.11
CA LEU A 9 9.67 7.24 16.78
C LEU A 9 8.54 7.89 15.98
N PHE A 10 8.75 9.07 15.41
CA PHE A 10 7.78 9.78 14.58
C PHE A 10 7.49 9.02 13.28
N LEU A 11 8.51 8.48 12.60
CA LEU A 11 8.34 7.63 11.42
C LEU A 11 7.66 6.30 11.77
N LYS A 12 7.93 5.74 12.96
CA LYS A 12 7.32 4.49 13.42
C LYS A 12 5.83 4.66 13.79
N THR A 13 5.45 5.79 14.39
CA THR A 13 4.05 6.08 14.71
C THR A 13 3.24 6.44 13.47
N THR A 14 3.78 7.29 12.59
CA THR A 14 3.12 7.65 11.33
C THR A 14 2.99 6.47 10.37
N SER A 15 4.02 5.62 10.26
CA SER A 15 3.91 4.39 9.47
C SER A 15 2.86 3.44 10.03
N SER A 16 2.87 3.15 11.34
CA SER A 16 1.85 2.30 11.98
C SER A 16 0.42 2.84 11.81
N GLN A 17 0.23 4.16 11.88
CA GLN A 17 -1.07 4.80 11.64
C GLN A 17 -1.50 4.67 10.17
N ASN A 18 -0.59 4.94 9.22
CA ASN A 18 -0.85 4.78 7.80
C ASN A 18 -1.19 3.32 7.43
N TYR A 19 -0.58 2.33 8.08
CA TYR A 19 -0.91 0.92 7.82
C TYR A 19 -2.26 0.49 8.36
N ASN A 20 -2.61 0.91 9.58
CA ASN A 20 -3.94 0.65 10.12
C ASN A 20 -5.00 1.31 9.24
N PHE A 21 -4.72 2.51 8.75
CA PHE A 21 -5.59 3.22 7.82
C PHE A 21 -5.74 2.49 6.47
N LEU A 22 -4.64 2.07 5.84
CA LEU A 22 -4.68 1.25 4.62
C LEU A 22 -5.46 -0.06 4.84
N GLY A 23 -5.26 -0.73 5.98
CA GLY A 23 -6.00 -1.93 6.35
C GLY A 23 -7.51 -1.69 6.46
N ASN A 24 -7.92 -0.59 7.10
CA ASN A 24 -9.32 -0.19 7.20
C ASN A 24 -9.92 0.10 5.81
N LEU A 25 -9.19 0.79 4.93
CA LEU A 25 -9.65 1.03 3.57
C LEU A 25 -9.85 -0.27 2.79
N VAL A 26 -8.93 -1.24 2.91
CA VAL A 26 -9.09 -2.56 2.28
C VAL A 26 -10.33 -3.27 2.80
N GLN A 27 -10.58 -3.22 4.10
CA GLN A 27 -11.79 -3.81 4.71
C GLN A 27 -13.06 -3.13 4.19
N ASN A 28 -13.06 -1.80 4.07
CA ASN A 28 -14.19 -1.05 3.53
C ASN A 28 -14.46 -1.42 2.07
N ILE A 29 -13.44 -1.41 1.22
CA ILE A 29 -13.55 -1.82 -0.20
C ILE A 29 -14.08 -3.24 -0.30
N THR A 30 -13.53 -4.17 0.47
CA THR A 30 -13.95 -5.58 0.47
C THR A 30 -15.40 -5.74 0.95
N SER A 31 -15.82 -4.95 1.93
CA SER A 31 -17.21 -4.95 2.42
C SER A 31 -18.18 -4.44 1.36
N ILE A 32 -17.81 -3.38 0.64
CA ILE A 32 -18.59 -2.85 -0.50
C ILE A 32 -18.66 -3.89 -1.62
N TYR A 33 -17.56 -4.58 -1.96
CA TYR A 33 -17.59 -5.65 -2.97
C TYR A 33 -18.56 -6.77 -2.60
N LYS A 34 -18.59 -7.17 -1.33
CA LYS A 34 -19.53 -8.18 -0.83
C LYS A 34 -20.97 -7.68 -0.88
N ASN A 35 -21.21 -6.43 -0.50
CA ASN A 35 -22.54 -5.82 -0.50
C ASN A 35 -22.50 -4.38 -1.04
N PRO A 36 -22.63 -4.19 -2.37
CA PRO A 36 -22.52 -2.86 -2.97
C PRO A 36 -23.61 -1.88 -2.52
N GLN A 37 -24.72 -2.37 -1.97
CA GLN A 37 -25.79 -1.51 -1.43
C GLN A 37 -25.39 -0.78 -0.14
N LEU A 38 -24.25 -1.13 0.47
CA LEU A 38 -23.75 -0.45 1.68
C LEU A 38 -23.34 1.00 1.44
N CYS A 39 -23.06 1.39 0.20
CA CYS A 39 -22.70 2.75 -0.15
C CYS A 39 -23.07 3.12 -1.58
N THR A 40 -22.99 4.40 -1.92
CA THR A 40 -23.18 4.88 -3.29
C THR A 40 -21.98 4.53 -4.18
N SER A 41 -22.18 4.61 -5.50
CA SER A 41 -21.12 4.57 -6.52
C SER A 41 -19.96 5.52 -6.18
N GLU A 42 -20.29 6.78 -5.87
CA GLU A 42 -19.32 7.84 -5.55
C GLU A 42 -18.52 7.50 -4.28
N CYS A 43 -19.17 6.89 -3.28
CA CYS A 43 -18.49 6.42 -2.09
C CYS A 43 -17.45 5.35 -2.43
N LEU A 44 -17.77 4.38 -3.29
CA LEU A 44 -16.79 3.38 -3.74
C LEU A 44 -15.60 4.04 -4.45
N PHE A 45 -15.85 4.97 -5.37
CA PHE A 45 -14.78 5.72 -6.03
C PHE A 45 -13.90 6.45 -5.02
N HIS A 46 -14.51 7.18 -4.08
CA HIS A 46 -13.78 7.93 -3.06
C HIS A 46 -12.89 7.04 -2.18
N VAL A 47 -13.39 5.87 -1.76
CA VAL A 47 -12.62 4.92 -0.93
C VAL A 47 -11.46 4.32 -1.74
N VAL A 48 -11.68 3.93 -3.00
CA VAL A 48 -10.60 3.37 -3.85
C VAL A 48 -9.55 4.43 -4.21
N GLU A 49 -9.97 5.66 -4.52
CA GLU A 49 -9.06 6.79 -4.79
C GLU A 49 -8.26 7.17 -3.55
N SER A 50 -8.89 7.20 -2.37
CA SER A 50 -8.20 7.42 -1.09
C SER A 50 -7.16 6.32 -0.82
N TYR A 51 -7.49 5.07 -1.12
CA TYR A 51 -6.55 3.95 -0.99
C TYR A 51 -5.34 4.12 -1.92
N LEU A 52 -5.56 4.50 -3.18
CA LEU A 52 -4.48 4.80 -4.13
C LEU A 52 -3.59 5.95 -3.63
N ALA A 53 -4.17 7.05 -3.15
CA ALA A 53 -3.42 8.20 -2.65
C ALA A 53 -2.47 7.80 -1.50
N HIS A 54 -2.97 7.04 -0.52
CA HIS A 54 -2.15 6.59 0.60
C HIS A 54 -1.06 5.60 0.18
N LEU A 55 -1.30 4.80 -0.87
CA LEU A 55 -0.24 3.98 -1.46
C LEU A 55 0.83 4.82 -2.17
N LEU A 56 0.46 5.88 -2.89
CA LEU A 56 1.43 6.78 -3.53
C LEU A 56 2.28 7.54 -2.50
N ASP A 57 1.67 7.97 -1.40
CA ASP A 57 2.39 8.59 -0.28
C ASP A 57 3.39 7.61 0.33
N LEU A 58 2.99 6.35 0.49
CA LEU A 58 3.85 5.28 0.99
C LEU A 58 5.00 4.96 0.02
N GLU A 59 4.71 4.87 -1.29
CA GLU A 59 5.73 4.69 -2.33
C GLU A 59 6.78 5.81 -2.27
N THR A 60 6.31 7.06 -2.17
CA THR A 60 7.16 8.25 -2.06
C THR A 60 8.01 8.23 -0.78
N ALA A 61 7.41 7.89 0.37
CA ALA A 61 8.12 7.77 1.65
C ALA A 61 9.19 6.66 1.63
N ILE A 62 8.90 5.54 0.96
CA ILE A 62 9.87 4.47 0.75
C ILE A 62 10.99 4.95 -0.17
N GLY A 63 10.70 5.63 -1.27
CA GLY A 63 11.69 6.18 -2.20
C GLY A 63 12.67 7.14 -1.51
N ASN A 64 12.15 8.07 -0.71
CA ASN A 64 12.90 9.17 -0.12
C ASN A 64 13.66 8.83 1.19
N SER A 65 13.38 7.70 1.84
CA SER A 65 13.99 7.38 3.14
C SER A 65 15.24 6.49 3.03
N THR A 66 16.33 6.83 3.71
CA THR A 66 17.47 5.91 3.97
C THR A 66 17.07 4.70 4.83
N HIS A 67 15.84 4.70 5.35
CA HIS A 67 15.30 3.78 6.36
C HIS A 67 14.20 2.86 5.79
N GLY A 68 14.12 2.72 4.46
CA GLY A 68 13.09 1.90 3.82
C GLY A 68 13.02 0.44 4.31
N SER A 69 14.06 -0.08 4.98
CA SER A 69 14.01 -1.39 5.63
C SER A 69 13.05 -1.47 6.83
N LEU A 70 12.84 -0.38 7.58
CA LEU A 70 11.90 -0.33 8.71
C LEU A 70 10.45 -0.25 8.25
N ILE A 71 10.20 0.45 7.14
CA ILE A 71 8.89 0.48 6.48
C ILE A 71 8.60 -0.90 5.85
N GLY A 72 9.63 -1.53 5.27
CA GLY A 72 9.56 -2.84 4.64
C GLY A 72 9.33 -4.02 5.57
N THR A 73 9.70 -3.96 6.84
CA THR A 73 9.46 -5.04 7.81
C THR A 73 8.00 -5.15 8.25
N GLN A 74 7.20 -4.08 8.10
CA GLN A 74 5.75 -4.12 8.41
C GLN A 74 4.88 -4.51 7.21
N ILE A 75 5.36 -4.27 5.98
CA ILE A 75 4.73 -4.72 4.73
C ILE A 75 5.18 -6.14 4.36
N GLY A 76 6.37 -6.54 4.84
CA GLY A 76 7.23 -7.59 4.29
C GLY A 76 6.71 -9.01 4.23
N ASP A 77 5.58 -9.31 4.87
CA ASP A 77 4.92 -10.62 4.84
C ASP A 77 3.43 -10.57 4.45
N LYS A 78 2.87 -9.38 4.21
CA LYS A 78 1.46 -9.24 3.84
C LYS A 78 1.30 -9.41 2.33
N GLN A 79 0.58 -10.45 1.96
CA GLN A 79 0.28 -10.84 0.58
C GLN A 79 -0.29 -9.66 -0.22
N LYS A 80 -0.11 -9.74 -1.55
CA LYS A 80 -0.75 -8.84 -2.52
C LYS A 80 -2.21 -8.59 -2.11
N PRO A 81 -2.71 -7.34 -2.12
CA PRO A 81 -4.07 -7.06 -1.73
C PRO A 81 -5.06 -7.84 -2.61
N GLU A 82 -5.57 -8.97 -2.10
CA GLU A 82 -6.40 -9.92 -2.84
C GLU A 82 -7.67 -9.28 -3.40
N HIS A 83 -8.17 -8.25 -2.70
CA HIS A 83 -9.35 -7.50 -3.13
C HIS A 83 -9.16 -6.88 -4.53
N LEU A 84 -7.93 -6.54 -4.92
CA LEU A 84 -7.65 -6.01 -6.26
C LEU A 84 -7.76 -7.09 -7.35
N ASP A 85 -7.67 -8.38 -7.03
CA ASP A 85 -7.76 -9.46 -8.02
C ASP A 85 -9.16 -10.05 -8.15
N LYS A 86 -9.96 -9.96 -7.07
CA LYS A 86 -11.29 -10.56 -6.97
C LYS A 86 -12.40 -9.50 -6.95
N ILE A 87 -12.34 -8.55 -7.89
CA ILE A 87 -13.36 -7.50 -8.01
C ILE A 87 -14.61 -8.10 -8.66
N PRO A 88 -15.78 -8.09 -8.00
CA PRO A 88 -17.03 -8.59 -8.58
C PRO A 88 -17.64 -7.53 -9.52
N LEU A 89 -16.93 -7.19 -10.60
CA LEU A 89 -17.23 -6.04 -11.46
C LEU A 89 -18.65 -6.10 -12.04
N ALA A 90 -19.08 -7.25 -12.56
CA ALA A 90 -20.44 -7.43 -13.07
C ALA A 90 -21.53 -7.12 -12.03
N LYS A 91 -21.31 -7.52 -10.77
CA LYS A 91 -22.23 -7.24 -9.66
C LYS A 91 -22.23 -5.75 -9.31
N ILE A 92 -21.05 -5.14 -9.21
CA ILE A 92 -20.89 -3.71 -8.88
C ILE A 92 -21.53 -2.86 -9.97
N SER A 93 -21.20 -3.11 -11.23
CA SER A 93 -21.73 -2.37 -12.37
C SER A 93 -23.25 -2.50 -12.48
N SER A 94 -23.81 -3.68 -12.18
CA SER A 94 -25.25 -3.86 -12.17
C SER A 94 -25.94 -3.10 -11.03
N VAL A 95 -25.38 -3.07 -9.82
CA VAL A 95 -26.01 -2.39 -8.67
C VAL A 95 -25.93 -0.87 -8.79
N TYR A 96 -24.83 -0.36 -9.34
CA TYR A 96 -24.62 1.09 -9.52
C TYR A 96 -25.00 1.60 -10.91
N GLU A 97 -25.56 0.74 -11.75
CA GLU A 97 -25.96 1.08 -13.13
C GLU A 97 -24.81 1.69 -13.94
N TRP A 98 -23.58 1.20 -13.74
CA TRP A 98 -22.39 1.71 -14.43
C TRP A 98 -22.40 1.35 -15.90
N GLY A 99 -22.13 2.35 -16.74
CA GLY A 99 -21.78 2.16 -18.13
C GLY A 99 -20.29 1.89 -18.32
N GLU A 100 -19.89 1.80 -19.59
CA GLU A 100 -18.49 1.66 -19.99
C GLU A 100 -17.58 2.77 -19.39
N PRO A 101 -17.97 4.06 -19.35
CA PRO A 101 -17.10 5.11 -18.81
C PRO A 101 -16.75 4.92 -17.32
N GLU A 102 -17.73 4.55 -16.50
CA GLU A 102 -17.52 4.33 -15.07
C GLU A 102 -16.67 3.07 -14.83
N VAL A 103 -16.93 2.01 -15.60
CA VAL A 103 -16.13 0.78 -15.56
C VAL A 103 -14.67 1.07 -15.91
N ASP A 104 -14.43 1.80 -17.00
CA ASP A 104 -13.08 2.16 -17.45
C ASP A 104 -12.36 3.02 -16.43
N ARG A 105 -13.02 4.07 -15.91
CA ARG A 105 -12.46 4.91 -14.85
C ARG A 105 -12.07 4.07 -13.63
N PHE A 106 -12.95 3.18 -13.19
CA PHE A 106 -12.71 2.31 -12.05
C PHE A 106 -11.51 1.38 -12.30
N MET A 107 -11.45 0.75 -13.47
CA MET A 107 -10.37 -0.17 -13.85
C MET A 107 -9.03 0.52 -14.05
N ILE A 108 -9.01 1.78 -14.50
CA ILE A 108 -7.80 2.62 -14.53
C ILE A 108 -7.27 2.82 -13.11
N THR A 109 -8.14 3.19 -12.15
CA THR A 109 -7.74 3.39 -10.75
C THR A 109 -7.20 2.10 -10.15
N VAL A 110 -7.92 0.97 -10.32
CA VAL A 110 -7.46 -0.35 -9.87
C VAL A 110 -6.09 -0.71 -10.47
N SER A 111 -5.87 -0.45 -11.75
CA SER A 111 -4.61 -0.74 -12.43
C SER A 111 -3.45 0.10 -11.89
N LYS A 112 -3.70 1.39 -11.60
CA LYS A 112 -2.73 2.26 -10.92
C LYS A 112 -2.40 1.73 -9.52
N THR A 113 -3.42 1.36 -8.73
CA THR A 113 -3.24 0.79 -7.39
C THR A 113 -2.38 -0.47 -7.41
N ARG A 114 -2.63 -1.40 -8.35
CA ARG A 114 -1.81 -2.62 -8.51
C ARG A 114 -0.35 -2.28 -8.84
N ARG A 115 -0.12 -1.30 -9.72
CA ARG A 115 1.23 -0.86 -10.11
C ARG A 115 1.98 -0.23 -8.94
N THR A 116 1.35 0.71 -8.23
CA THR A 116 1.94 1.34 -7.04
C THR A 116 2.30 0.31 -5.97
N TRP A 117 1.40 -0.67 -5.72
CA TRP A 117 1.71 -1.76 -4.80
C TRP A 117 2.92 -2.59 -5.26
N HIS A 118 3.01 -2.91 -6.57
CA HIS A 118 4.16 -3.62 -7.12
C HIS A 118 5.47 -2.84 -6.91
N ASN A 119 5.46 -1.53 -7.20
CA ASN A 119 6.62 -0.67 -7.03
C ASN A 119 7.08 -0.60 -5.56
N ILE A 120 6.12 -0.48 -4.63
CA ILE A 120 6.39 -0.55 -3.18
C ILE A 120 7.10 -1.87 -2.85
N LEU A 121 6.57 -3.01 -3.27
CA LEU A 121 7.20 -4.31 -3.01
C LEU A 121 8.61 -4.41 -3.59
N GLN A 122 8.84 -3.90 -4.80
CA GLN A 122 10.18 -3.88 -5.42
C GLN A 122 11.16 -2.99 -4.65
N ALA A 123 10.74 -1.79 -4.28
CA ALA A 123 11.57 -0.86 -3.51
C ALA A 123 11.97 -1.43 -2.15
N LEU A 124 11.05 -2.17 -1.50
CA LEU A 124 11.33 -2.86 -0.25
C LEU A 124 12.28 -4.05 -0.41
N LYS A 125 12.14 -4.84 -1.49
CA LYS A 125 13.05 -5.95 -1.82
C LYS A 125 14.46 -5.44 -2.14
N GLY A 126 14.57 -4.40 -2.97
CA GLY A 126 15.85 -3.77 -3.31
C GLY A 126 16.59 -3.26 -2.07
N LYS A 127 15.88 -2.62 -1.14
CA LYS A 127 16.46 -2.15 0.13
C LYS A 127 16.81 -3.25 1.13
N ARG A 128 16.10 -4.38 1.11
CA ARG A 128 16.44 -5.56 1.93
C ARG A 128 17.78 -6.15 1.49
N ASN A 129 18.00 -6.26 0.18
CA ASN A 129 19.25 -6.80 -0.36
C ASN A 129 20.44 -5.86 -0.12
N SER A 130 20.27 -4.54 -0.28
CA SER A 130 21.35 -3.57 0.00
C SER A 130 21.72 -3.46 1.48
N SER A 131 20.84 -3.88 2.40
CA SER A 131 21.12 -3.86 3.85
C SER A 131 21.90 -5.09 4.33
N ILE A 132 21.92 -6.17 3.54
CA ILE A 132 22.73 -7.37 3.81
C ILE A 132 24.18 -7.13 3.39
N ASP A 133 24.39 -6.43 2.27
CA ASP A 133 25.73 -6.10 1.76
C ASP A 133 26.54 -5.18 2.69
N HIS A 134 25.90 -4.51 3.65
CA HIS A 134 26.58 -3.67 4.65
C HIS A 134 26.89 -4.38 5.98
N LEU A 135 26.46 -5.64 6.17
CA LEU A 135 26.75 -6.43 7.37
C LEU A 135 27.91 -7.42 7.19
N ASP A 136 28.34 -7.67 5.95
CA ASP A 136 29.42 -8.62 5.64
C ASP A 136 30.84 -8.00 5.54
N LEU A 137 31.00 -6.71 5.88
CA LEU A 137 32.31 -6.02 5.77
C LEU A 137 33.03 -5.76 7.10
N ASN A 138 32.65 -6.41 8.21
CA ASN A 138 33.39 -6.20 9.47
C ASN A 138 33.51 -7.43 10.37
N ILE A 139 33.78 -8.61 9.80
CA ILE A 139 34.22 -9.77 10.57
C ILE A 139 35.53 -10.31 9.95
N ASN A 140 36.62 -10.13 10.71
CA ASN A 140 38.00 -10.60 10.52
C ASN A 140 38.84 -9.78 9.52
N TYR A 141 39.91 -9.09 9.91
CA TYR A 141 41.08 -9.60 10.65
C TYR A 141 41.67 -8.55 11.61
N VAL A 142 41.61 -8.84 12.92
CA VAL A 142 42.67 -8.45 13.87
C VAL A 142 43.04 -9.71 14.63
N GLN A 143 44.12 -10.35 14.21
CA GLN A 143 45.21 -10.87 15.04
C GLN A 143 46.32 -11.39 14.13
#